data_AF-A0A852WG64-F1
#
_entry.id   AF-A0A852WG64-F1
#
_cell.length_a   1.000
_cell.length_b   1.000
_cell.length_c   1.000
_cell.angle_alpha   90.00
_cell.angle_beta   90.00
_cell.angle_gamma   90.00
#
_symmetry.space_group_name_H-M   'P 1'
#
loop_
_entity.id
_entity.type
_entity.pdbx_description
1 polymer ?
#
loop_
_entity_poly.entity_id
_entity_poly.type
_entity_poly.pdbx_seq_one_letter_code
_entity_poly.pdbx_strand_id
1 'polypeptide(L)'
;MPTGKLMLTINGGYSTAPGRSSIFGDGSRQTIEERLPELLQELEVRALELQWAQEKRERDARARQALWEAEVDRARERLVEAHRGEVLEEQVTAWERAQRIRTYVAALQLRVSALEDPAQAEAATLWVDWAAQFAEHTDPLVQSIGLPADPPISLETLGAHLRWNGPPGDLPADPD
;
A
#
# COMPACT_ATOMS: atom_id res chain seq x y z
N MET A 1 -51.20 46.68 3.52
CA MET A 1 -50.19 47.42 2.74
C MET A 1 -48.89 46.64 2.83
N PRO A 2 -48.39 46.03 1.74
CA PRO A 2 -47.07 45.42 1.72
C PRO A 2 -46.01 46.52 1.92
N THR A 3 -45.04 46.30 2.80
CA THR A 3 -44.05 47.30 3.23
C THR A 3 -42.91 47.53 2.23
N GLY A 4 -42.84 46.79 1.12
CA GLY A 4 -41.83 46.95 0.06
C GLY A 4 -40.39 46.73 0.52
N LYS A 5 -40.19 45.84 1.49
CA LYS A 5 -38.91 45.64 2.19
C LYS A 5 -38.49 44.17 2.28
N LEU A 6 -39.20 43.24 1.64
CA LEU A 6 -38.83 41.83 1.74
C LEU A 6 -37.71 41.52 0.75
N MET A 7 -36.66 40.87 1.24
CA MET A 7 -35.54 40.40 0.43
C MET A 7 -35.13 39.01 0.90
N LEU A 8 -35.01 38.08 -0.05
CA LEU A 8 -34.61 36.70 0.14
C LEU A 8 -33.31 36.47 -0.64
N THR A 9 -32.35 35.85 0.04
CA THR A 9 -31.06 35.46 -0.54
C THR A 9 -30.92 33.96 -0.47
N ILE A 10 -30.68 33.32 -1.62
CA ILE A 10 -30.42 31.88 -1.67
C ILE A 10 -28.90 31.67 -1.56
N ASN A 11 -28.48 31.21 -0.38
CA ASN A 11 -27.10 30.87 -0.09
C ASN A 11 -26.85 29.39 -0.45
N GLY A 12 -25.79 29.11 -1.22
CA GLY A 12 -25.45 27.76 -1.69
C GLY A 12 -25.83 27.51 -3.15
N GLY A 13 -25.07 26.62 -3.79
CA GLY A 13 -25.09 26.38 -5.25
C GLY A 13 -24.07 27.26 -6.00
N TYR A 14 -23.73 26.88 -7.23
CA TYR A 14 -22.85 27.67 -8.11
C TYR A 14 -23.58 28.94 -8.56
N SER A 15 -23.55 29.97 -7.72
CA SER A 15 -24.19 31.27 -7.97
C SER A 15 -23.54 32.09 -9.10
N THR A 16 -22.65 31.48 -9.89
CA THR A 16 -21.82 32.12 -10.92
C THR A 16 -22.24 31.80 -12.34
N ALA A 17 -23.26 30.96 -12.54
CA ALA A 17 -23.79 30.71 -13.88
C ALA A 17 -24.47 31.99 -14.44
N PRO A 18 -24.13 32.43 -15.67
CA PRO A 18 -24.72 33.64 -16.24
C PRO A 18 -26.26 33.54 -16.29
N GLY A 19 -26.94 34.56 -15.78
CA GLY A 19 -28.41 34.65 -15.82
C GLY A 19 -29.16 34.09 -14.61
N ARG A 20 -28.48 33.61 -13.56
CA ARG A 20 -29.13 33.14 -12.32
C ARG A 20 -29.09 34.21 -11.24
N SER A 21 -30.23 34.48 -10.60
CA SER A 21 -30.30 35.41 -9.47
C SER A 21 -30.19 34.64 -8.15
N SER A 22 -29.32 35.09 -7.25
CA SER A 22 -29.28 34.61 -5.86
C SER A 22 -30.02 35.53 -4.89
N ILE A 23 -30.48 36.69 -5.38
CA ILE A 23 -31.16 37.72 -4.59
C ILE A 23 -32.51 37.99 -5.24
N PHE A 24 -33.56 37.91 -4.44
CA PHE A 24 -34.94 38.20 -4.83
C PHE A 24 -35.51 39.17 -3.80
N GLY A 25 -36.17 40.23 -4.24
CA GLY A 25 -36.69 41.24 -3.32
C GLY A 25 -37.74 42.13 -3.99
N ASP A 26 -38.45 42.87 -3.15
CA ASP A 26 -39.38 43.90 -3.62
C ASP A 26 -38.62 45.01 -4.35
N GLY A 27 -39.11 45.36 -5.55
CA GLY A 27 -38.57 46.44 -6.36
C GLY A 27 -39.61 47.52 -6.66
N SER A 28 -39.19 48.61 -7.30
CA SER A 28 -40.10 49.69 -7.71
C SER A 28 -41.11 49.28 -8.81
N ARG A 29 -40.95 48.09 -9.40
CA ARG A 29 -41.75 47.58 -10.53
C ARG A 29 -42.37 46.20 -10.32
N GLN A 30 -41.92 45.43 -9.33
CA GLN A 30 -42.36 44.06 -9.08
C GLN A 30 -42.29 43.75 -7.59
N THR A 31 -43.27 42.98 -7.11
CA THR A 31 -43.30 42.47 -5.73
C THR A 31 -42.63 41.10 -5.64
N ILE A 32 -42.19 40.73 -4.45
CA ILE A 32 -41.61 39.40 -4.22
C ILE A 32 -42.62 38.29 -4.52
N GLU A 33 -43.92 38.51 -4.30
CA GLU A 33 -44.99 37.57 -4.60
C GLU A 33 -45.07 37.25 -6.09
N GLU A 34 -44.87 38.25 -6.96
CA GLU A 34 -44.82 38.06 -8.42
C GLU A 34 -43.58 37.29 -8.86
N ARG A 35 -42.50 37.33 -8.06
CA ARG A 35 -41.24 36.61 -8.31
C ARG A 35 -41.16 35.27 -7.60
N LEU A 36 -42.17 34.88 -6.81
CA LEU A 36 -42.22 33.59 -6.13
C LEU A 36 -42.04 32.39 -7.07
N PRO A 37 -42.67 32.34 -8.26
CA PRO A 37 -42.47 31.22 -9.19
C PRO A 37 -41.00 31.08 -9.63
N GLU A 38 -40.32 32.19 -9.93
CA GLU A 38 -38.90 32.20 -10.30
C GLU A 38 -38.00 31.75 -9.14
N LEU A 39 -38.30 32.22 -7.93
CA LEU A 39 -37.57 31.86 -6.71
C LEU A 39 -37.71 30.37 -6.39
N LEU A 40 -38.94 29.83 -6.49
CA LEU A 40 -39.20 28.41 -6.24
C LEU A 40 -38.48 27.53 -7.27
N GLN A 41 -38.54 27.91 -8.55
CA GLN A 41 -37.81 27.21 -9.62
C GLN A 41 -36.29 27.21 -9.37
N GLU A 42 -35.72 28.36 -9.00
CA GLU A 42 -34.28 28.46 -8.73
C GLU A 42 -33.86 27.63 -7.50
N LEU A 43 -34.71 27.59 -6.47
CA LEU A 43 -34.49 26.77 -5.28
C LEU A 43 -34.54 25.27 -5.60
N GLU A 44 -35.50 24.83 -6.41
CA GLU A 44 -35.61 23.44 -6.87
C GLU A 44 -34.37 23.00 -7.66
N VAL A 45 -33.92 23.82 -8.61
CA VAL A 45 -32.73 23.49 -9.40
C VAL A 45 -31.48 23.42 -8.52
N ARG A 46 -31.29 24.36 -7.58
CA ARG A 46 -30.14 24.33 -6.67
C ARG A 46 -30.18 23.15 -5.69
N ALA A 47 -31.37 22.80 -5.20
CA ALA A 47 -31.53 21.62 -4.36
C ALA A 47 -31.11 20.36 -5.11
N LEU A 48 -31.52 20.23 -6.38
CA LEU A 48 -31.14 19.11 -7.24
C LEU A 48 -29.64 19.08 -7.54
N GLU A 49 -29.01 20.23 -7.83
CA GLU A 49 -27.56 20.33 -8.03
C GLU A 49 -26.77 19.95 -6.78
N LEU A 50 -27.21 20.38 -5.59
CA LEU A 50 -26.58 20.02 -4.32
C LEU A 50 -26.70 18.52 -4.04
N GLN A 51 -27.88 17.93 -4.30
CA GLN A 51 -28.10 16.50 -4.20
C GLN A 51 -27.17 15.74 -5.15
N TRP A 52 -27.11 16.10 -6.42
CA TRP A 52 -26.20 15.47 -7.38
C TRP A 52 -24.74 15.63 -7.01
N ALA A 53 -24.32 16.79 -6.50
CA ALA A 53 -22.95 17.01 -6.05
C ALA A 53 -22.61 16.20 -4.79
N GLN A 54 -23.57 15.99 -3.89
CA GLN A 54 -23.41 15.10 -2.74
C GLN A 54 -23.31 13.64 -3.20
N GLU A 55 -24.25 13.17 -4.01
CA GLU A 55 -24.22 11.81 -4.56
C GLU A 55 -22.93 11.51 -5.33
N LYS A 56 -22.46 12.47 -6.14
CA LYS A 56 -21.20 12.33 -6.87
C LYS A 56 -20.02 12.23 -5.92
N ARG A 57 -19.94 13.09 -4.90
CA ARG A 57 -18.87 13.03 -3.89
C ARG A 57 -18.87 11.71 -3.15
N GLU A 58 -20.03 11.20 -2.78
CA GLU A 58 -20.16 9.90 -2.11
C GLU A 58 -19.73 8.74 -3.02
N ARG A 59 -20.17 8.74 -4.28
CA ARG A 59 -19.75 7.71 -5.26
C ARG A 59 -18.25 7.75 -5.49
N ASP A 60 -17.68 8.93 -5.69
CA ASP A 60 -16.25 9.10 -5.91
C ASP A 60 -15.45 8.68 -4.66
N ALA A 61 -15.94 8.97 -3.45
CA ALA A 61 -15.30 8.53 -2.20
C ALA A 61 -15.33 7.00 -2.05
N ARG A 62 -16.48 6.36 -2.30
CA ARG A 62 -16.60 4.88 -2.26
C ARG A 62 -15.71 4.22 -3.32
N ALA A 63 -15.65 4.79 -4.52
CA ALA A 63 -14.79 4.27 -5.58
C ALA A 63 -13.29 4.37 -5.19
N ARG A 64 -12.87 5.50 -4.60
CA ARG A 64 -11.49 5.65 -4.09
C ARG A 64 -11.19 4.67 -2.97
N GLN A 65 -12.11 4.50 -2.02
CA GLN A 65 -11.94 3.55 -0.93
C GLN A 65 -11.78 2.12 -1.45
N ALA A 66 -12.62 1.69 -2.39
CA ALA A 66 -12.52 0.36 -2.99
C ALA A 66 -11.20 0.14 -3.75
N LEU A 67 -10.70 1.18 -4.45
CA LEU A 67 -9.41 1.13 -5.12
C LEU A 67 -8.24 1.03 -4.12
N TRP A 68 -8.34 1.73 -2.99
CA TRP A 68 -7.36 1.67 -1.92
C TRP A 68 -7.30 0.29 -1.28
N GLU A 69 -8.45 -0.25 -0.86
CA GLU A 69 -8.55 -1.59 -0.27
C GLU A 69 -7.94 -2.65 -1.20
N ALA A 70 -8.29 -2.61 -2.49
CA ALA A 70 -7.72 -3.52 -3.49
C ALA A 70 -6.20 -3.36 -3.68
N GLU A 71 -5.66 -2.14 -3.52
CA GLU A 71 -4.22 -1.90 -3.63
C GLU A 71 -3.46 -2.34 -2.38
N VAL A 72 -4.07 -2.21 -1.20
CA VAL A 72 -3.55 -2.75 0.07
C VAL A 72 -3.43 -4.27 -0.02
N ASP A 73 -4.47 -4.96 -0.49
CA ASP A 73 -4.44 -6.42 -0.64
C ASP A 73 -3.33 -6.86 -1.60
N ARG A 74 -3.21 -6.18 -2.75
CA ARG A 74 -2.11 -6.44 -3.70
C ARG A 74 -0.73 -6.13 -3.11
N ALA A 75 -0.62 -5.10 -2.28
CA ALA A 75 0.63 -4.78 -1.61
C ALA A 75 1.01 -5.82 -0.57
N ARG A 76 0.02 -6.39 0.16
CA ARG A 76 0.26 -7.53 1.07
C ARG A 76 0.78 -8.74 0.31
N GLU A 77 0.16 -9.10 -0.81
CA GLU A 77 0.63 -10.20 -1.66
C GLU A 77 2.07 -9.96 -2.15
N ARG A 78 2.38 -8.73 -2.60
CA ARG A 78 3.73 -8.37 -3.05
C ARG A 78 4.77 -8.42 -1.93
N LEU A 79 4.41 -8.01 -0.72
CA LEU A 79 5.29 -8.07 0.45
C LEU A 79 5.63 -9.52 0.80
N VAL A 80 4.62 -10.39 0.85
CA VAL A 80 4.80 -11.81 1.15
C VAL A 80 5.68 -12.48 0.08
N GLU A 81 5.43 -12.20 -1.20
CA GLU A 81 6.21 -12.78 -2.29
C GLU A 81 7.66 -12.27 -2.29
N ALA A 82 7.88 -10.98 -2.04
CA ALA A 82 9.23 -10.42 -1.92
C ALA A 82 10.00 -11.07 -0.77
N HIS A 83 9.38 -11.20 0.40
CA HIS A 83 10.00 -11.86 1.55
C HIS A 83 10.35 -13.32 1.27
N ARG A 84 9.45 -14.07 0.61
CA ARG A 84 9.71 -15.46 0.19
C ARG A 84 10.90 -15.54 -0.77
N GLY A 85 10.99 -14.60 -1.72
CA GLY A 85 12.12 -14.48 -2.62
C GLY A 85 13.44 -14.23 -1.89
N GLU A 86 13.45 -13.28 -0.94
CA GLU A 86 14.63 -12.98 -0.12
C GLU A 86 15.11 -14.21 0.67
N VAL A 87 14.19 -14.89 1.36
CA VAL A 87 14.52 -16.11 2.11
C VAL A 87 15.03 -17.21 1.19
N LEU A 88 14.43 -17.38 0.01
CA LEU A 88 14.89 -18.37 -0.97
C LEU A 88 16.31 -18.07 -1.45
N GLU A 89 16.62 -16.81 -1.78
CA GLU A 89 17.96 -16.39 -2.21
C GLU A 89 19.01 -16.59 -1.10
N GLU A 90 18.65 -16.29 0.16
CA GLU A 90 19.51 -16.57 1.32
C GLU A 90 19.79 -18.08 1.46
N GLN A 91 18.76 -18.92 1.32
CA GLN A 91 18.91 -20.38 1.34
C GLN A 91 19.77 -20.89 0.20
N VAL A 92 19.55 -20.43 -1.03
CA VAL A 92 20.36 -20.82 -2.20
C VAL A 92 21.83 -20.45 -1.96
N THR A 93 22.09 -19.22 -1.49
CA THR A 93 23.44 -18.75 -1.18
C THR A 93 24.12 -19.57 -0.09
N ALA A 94 23.39 -19.91 0.99
CA ALA A 94 23.89 -20.74 2.07
C ALA A 94 24.21 -22.18 1.60
N TRP A 95 23.33 -22.76 0.79
CA TRP A 95 23.54 -24.06 0.17
C TRP A 95 24.75 -24.07 -0.76
N GLU A 96 24.90 -23.09 -1.65
CA GLU A 96 26.06 -22.98 -2.55
C GLU A 96 27.37 -22.81 -1.75
N ARG A 97 27.33 -22.07 -0.65
CA ARG A 97 28.47 -21.95 0.26
C ARG A 97 28.82 -23.30 0.90
N ALA A 98 27.84 -24.04 1.39
CA ALA A 98 28.06 -25.38 1.95
C ALA A 98 28.67 -26.34 0.91
N GLN A 99 28.17 -26.33 -0.34
CA GLN A 99 28.74 -27.14 -1.44
C GLN A 99 30.19 -26.77 -1.76
N ARG A 100 30.51 -25.47 -1.82
CA ARG A 100 31.88 -25.01 -2.02
C ARG A 100 32.81 -25.47 -0.89
N ILE A 101 32.36 -25.41 0.36
CA ILE A 101 33.14 -25.89 1.51
C ILE A 101 33.34 -27.40 1.42
N ARG A 102 32.30 -28.20 1.12
CA ARG A 102 32.44 -29.65 0.92
C ARG A 102 33.45 -30.00 -0.18
N THR A 103 33.42 -29.26 -1.29
CA THR A 103 34.38 -29.42 -2.39
C THR A 103 35.81 -29.11 -1.94
N TYR A 104 36.00 -28.03 -1.18
CA TYR A 104 37.29 -27.67 -0.60
C TYR A 104 37.80 -28.70 0.41
N VAL A 105 36.92 -29.22 1.28
CA VAL A 105 37.22 -30.29 2.25
C VAL A 105 37.68 -31.56 1.53
N ALA A 106 37.01 -31.96 0.44
CA ALA A 106 37.43 -33.12 -0.35
C ALA A 106 38.84 -32.92 -0.95
N ALA A 107 39.15 -31.72 -1.45
CA ALA A 107 40.49 -31.40 -1.94
C ALA A 107 41.54 -31.40 -0.81
N LEU A 108 41.18 -30.90 0.38
CA LEU A 108 42.05 -30.94 1.57
C LEU A 108 42.34 -32.37 2.00
N GLN A 109 41.35 -33.25 2.04
CA GLN A 109 41.53 -34.66 2.41
C GLN A 109 42.57 -35.35 1.52
N LEU A 110 42.51 -35.12 0.21
CA LEU A 110 43.54 -35.62 -0.72
C LEU A 110 44.92 -35.06 -0.38
N ARG A 111 45.02 -33.76 -0.08
CA ARG A 111 46.30 -33.13 0.29
C ARG A 111 46.86 -33.65 1.62
N VAL A 112 46.01 -33.92 2.61
CA VAL A 112 46.38 -34.46 3.92
C VAL A 112 46.90 -35.88 3.80
N SER A 113 46.28 -36.71 2.94
CA SER A 113 46.77 -38.08 2.70
C SER A 113 48.17 -38.14 2.08
N ALA A 114 48.63 -37.05 1.47
CA ALA A 114 49.96 -36.91 0.89
C ALA A 114 50.97 -36.22 1.83
N LEU A 115 50.63 -35.97 3.10
CA LEU A 115 51.57 -35.43 4.09
C LEU A 115 52.42 -36.56 4.69
N GLU A 116 53.73 -36.33 4.73
CA GLU A 116 54.70 -37.27 5.32
C GLU A 116 54.93 -37.01 6.82
N ASP A 117 54.73 -35.77 7.28
CA ASP A 117 54.85 -35.39 8.69
C ASP A 117 53.57 -35.77 9.47
N PRO A 118 53.66 -36.72 10.43
CA PRO A 118 52.51 -37.18 11.20
C PRO A 118 51.84 -36.08 12.03
N ALA A 119 52.62 -35.15 12.61
CA ALA A 119 52.07 -34.09 13.45
C ALA A 119 51.30 -33.07 12.60
N GLN A 120 51.81 -32.77 11.40
CA GLN A 120 51.12 -31.93 10.45
C GLN A 120 49.86 -32.60 9.88
N ALA A 121 49.92 -33.92 9.62
CA ALA A 121 48.78 -34.68 9.15
C ALA A 121 47.63 -34.70 10.18
N GLU A 122 47.94 -34.91 11.46
CA GLU A 122 46.95 -34.91 12.54
C GLU A 122 46.26 -33.54 12.67
N ALA A 123 47.03 -32.45 12.73
CA ALA A 123 46.49 -31.10 12.81
C ALA A 123 45.61 -30.76 11.59
N ALA A 124 45.99 -31.21 10.39
CA ALA A 124 45.22 -30.98 9.17
C ALA A 124 43.93 -31.81 9.11
N THR A 125 43.93 -33.04 9.64
CA THR A 125 42.71 -33.86 9.79
C THR A 125 41.70 -33.18 10.71
N LEU A 126 42.13 -32.64 11.85
CA LEU A 126 41.25 -31.89 12.76
C LEU A 126 40.58 -30.70 12.06
N TRP A 127 41.32 -29.98 11.21
CA TRP A 127 40.79 -28.88 10.42
C TRP A 127 39.77 -29.35 9.37
N VAL A 128 40.06 -30.45 8.68
CA VAL A 128 39.16 -31.09 7.72
C VAL A 128 37.83 -31.47 8.37
N ASP A 129 37.89 -32.12 9.54
CA ASP A 129 36.69 -32.56 10.28
C ASP A 129 35.85 -31.37 10.74
N TRP A 130 36.49 -30.33 11.28
CA TRP A 130 35.80 -29.10 11.67
C TRP A 130 35.15 -28.42 10.46
N ALA A 131 35.86 -28.29 9.33
CA ALA A 131 35.34 -27.66 8.13
C ALA A 131 34.17 -28.45 7.51
N ALA A 132 34.20 -29.79 7.60
CA ALA A 132 33.09 -30.64 7.20
C ALA A 132 31.84 -30.38 8.06
N GLN A 133 32.00 -30.35 9.39
CA GLN A 133 30.89 -30.04 10.32
C GLN A 133 30.33 -28.63 10.09
N PHE A 134 31.21 -27.66 9.83
CA PHE A 134 30.80 -26.30 9.51
C PHE A 134 29.95 -26.23 8.23
N ALA A 135 30.27 -27.02 7.21
CA ALA A 135 29.47 -27.10 5.98
C ALA A 135 28.06 -27.65 6.26
N GLU A 136 27.94 -28.70 7.07
CA GLU A 136 26.64 -29.28 7.44
C GLU A 136 25.79 -28.33 8.26
N HIS A 137 26.39 -27.56 9.18
CA HIS A 137 25.64 -26.54 9.93
C HIS A 137 25.20 -25.35 9.06
N THR A 138 25.95 -25.05 8.00
CA THR A 138 25.63 -23.96 7.06
C THR A 138 24.56 -24.38 6.05
N ASP A 139 24.40 -25.68 5.79
CA ASP A 139 23.50 -26.19 4.77
C ASP A 139 22.03 -26.06 5.21
N PRO A 140 21.21 -25.22 4.54
CA PRO A 140 19.82 -25.05 4.90
C PRO A 140 18.98 -26.33 4.69
N LEU A 141 19.47 -27.29 3.89
CA LEU A 141 18.77 -28.55 3.64
C LEU A 141 18.81 -29.51 4.85
N VAL A 142 19.67 -29.26 5.83
CA VAL A 142 19.71 -30.01 7.10
C VAL A 142 18.59 -29.55 8.05
N GLN A 143 18.04 -28.36 7.83
CA GLN A 143 16.92 -27.81 8.60
C GLN A 143 15.58 -28.26 8.01
N SER A 144 14.49 -28.05 8.76
CA SER A 144 13.14 -28.39 8.29
C SER A 144 12.79 -27.58 7.04
N ILE A 145 12.57 -28.27 5.92
CA ILE A 145 12.09 -27.66 4.69
C ILE A 145 10.62 -27.28 4.88
N GLY A 146 10.30 -26.00 4.76
CA GLY A 146 8.95 -25.48 4.94
C GLY A 146 8.77 -24.11 4.30
N LEU A 147 7.52 -23.70 4.16
CA LEU A 147 7.19 -22.33 3.73
C LEU A 147 7.69 -21.35 4.81
N PRO A 148 8.44 -20.29 4.45
CA PRO A 148 8.83 -19.28 5.42
C PRO A 148 7.59 -18.60 5.99
N ALA A 149 7.68 -18.17 7.25
CA ALA A 149 6.61 -17.44 7.90
C ALA A 149 6.33 -16.13 7.15
N ASP A 150 5.06 -15.73 7.10
CA ASP A 150 4.70 -14.47 6.46
C ASP A 150 5.30 -13.28 7.26
N PRO A 151 5.82 -12.24 6.57
CA PRO A 151 6.42 -11.10 7.24
C PRO A 151 5.37 -10.27 8.00
N PRO A 152 5.78 -9.51 9.03
CA PRO A 152 4.87 -8.62 9.74
C PRO A 152 4.33 -7.54 8.79
N ILE A 153 3.02 -7.42 8.73
CA ILE A 153 2.34 -6.41 7.92
C ILE A 153 2.22 -5.15 8.78
N SER A 154 3.01 -4.13 8.45
CA SER A 154 3.01 -2.81 9.07
C SER A 154 2.88 -1.75 7.98
N LEU A 155 2.47 -0.52 8.33
CA LEU A 155 2.31 0.55 7.35
C LEU A 155 3.64 0.90 6.65
N GLU A 156 4.76 0.76 7.34
CA GLU A 156 6.11 0.95 6.79
C GLU A 156 6.46 -0.16 5.78
N THR A 157 6.29 -1.43 6.17
CA THR A 157 6.58 -2.57 5.28
C THR A 157 5.62 -2.60 4.09
N LEU A 158 4.33 -2.31 4.30
CA LEU A 158 3.34 -2.22 3.24
C LEU A 158 3.59 -1.03 2.31
N GLY A 159 4.03 0.10 2.86
CA GLY A 159 4.33 1.34 2.13
C GLY A 159 5.32 1.15 0.99
N ALA A 160 6.38 0.36 1.20
CA ALA A 160 7.36 0.03 0.17
C ALA A 160 6.76 -0.75 -1.02
N HIS A 161 5.65 -1.44 -0.79
CA HIS A 161 4.98 -2.27 -1.79
C HIS A 161 3.67 -1.66 -2.31
N LEU A 162 3.25 -0.48 -1.87
CA LEU A 162 2.08 0.22 -2.42
C LEU A 162 2.44 0.93 -3.74
N ARG A 163 1.57 0.81 -4.75
CA ARG A 163 1.67 1.58 -6.01
C ARG A 163 0.52 2.58 -6.14
N TRP A 164 0.18 3.22 -5.02
CA TRP A 164 -0.85 4.24 -4.95
C TRP A 164 -0.33 5.60 -5.42
N ASN A 165 -1.01 6.19 -6.41
CA ASN A 165 -0.67 7.51 -6.96
C ASN A 165 -1.65 8.62 -6.52
N GLY A 166 -2.49 8.39 -5.51
CA GLY A 166 -3.44 9.39 -5.01
C GLY A 166 -2.85 10.29 -3.91
N PRO A 167 -3.54 11.39 -3.55
CA PRO A 167 -3.03 12.37 -2.59
C PRO A 167 -2.85 11.77 -1.17
N PRO A 168 -1.79 12.17 -0.42
CA PRO A 168 -1.45 11.58 0.89
C PRO A 168 -2.48 11.83 2.01
N GLY A 169 -3.36 12.84 1.86
CA GLY A 169 -4.28 13.29 2.91
C GLY A 169 -5.61 12.56 3.00
N ASP A 170 -5.86 11.59 2.10
CA ASP A 170 -7.13 10.86 1.96
C ASP A 170 -6.97 9.36 2.25
N LEU A 171 -5.85 8.95 2.86
CA LEU A 171 -5.62 7.55 3.25
C LEU A 171 -6.70 7.14 4.27
N PRO A 172 -7.53 6.13 3.97
CA PRO A 172 -8.40 5.52 4.97
C PRO A 172 -7.56 5.02 6.15
N ALA A 173 -8.13 5.04 7.36
CA ALA A 173 -7.47 4.56 8.57
C ALA A 173 -6.92 3.14 8.41
N ASP A 174 -5.94 2.78 9.26
CA ASP A 174 -5.21 1.51 9.23
C ASP A 174 -6.12 0.31 8.92
N PRO A 175 -5.69 -0.60 8.03
CA PRO A 175 -6.38 -1.86 7.88
C PRO A 175 -6.17 -2.69 9.15
N ASP A 176 -7.23 -2.81 9.95
CA ASP A 176 -7.34 -3.71 11.12
C ASP A 176 -6.87 -5.16 10.82
#